data_AF-A0A8S3EXZ3-F1
#
_entry.id   AF-A0A8S3EXZ3-F1
#
_cell.length_a   1.000
_cell.length_b   1.000
_cell.length_c   1.000
_cell.angle_alpha   90.00
_cell.angle_beta   90.00
_cell.angle_gamma   90.00
#
_symmetry.space_group_name_H-M   'P 1'
#
loop_
_entity.id
_entity.type
_entity.pdbx_description
1 polymer ?
#
loop_
_entity_poly.entity_id
_entity_poly.type
_entity_poly.pdbx_seq_one_letter_code
_entity_poly.pdbx_strand_id
1 'polypeptide(L)'
;MTRVIIHGMIENYQAPWYDQMRQAFLDTEDSNVIFVDWSKTNHFPYTQATANTQMVGAEVSLLINELIANHGADPQLIHLIGHSLGAHAAGYAGSRIVPRVSRITGLDRAGPYFEWTDPLVRLDPTDAQFVDVIHTDGQRHVQLGLGLLQPLGHVDFYPNGGLEQPQCPKMTGKIWNAIIHALNNE
;
A
#
# COMPACT_ATOMS: atom_id res chain seq x y z
N MET A 1 -8.20 10.33 14.96
CA MET A 1 -6.94 10.14 14.19
C MET A 1 -7.16 10.57 12.74
N THR A 2 -6.14 10.88 11.93
CA THR A 2 -6.28 10.96 10.46
C THR A 2 -5.77 9.66 9.82
N ARG A 3 -6.65 8.94 9.13
CA ARG A 3 -6.36 7.70 8.39
C ARG A 3 -6.37 7.98 6.90
N VAL A 4 -5.25 7.77 6.21
CA VAL A 4 -5.13 7.95 4.75
C VAL A 4 -5.04 6.58 4.10
N ILE A 5 -5.97 6.25 3.21
CA ILE A 5 -6.10 4.91 2.64
C ILE A 5 -5.83 4.96 1.14
N ILE A 6 -4.81 4.22 0.69
CA ILE A 6 -4.29 4.21 -0.68
C ILE A 6 -4.45 2.82 -1.29
N HIS A 7 -5.23 2.72 -2.36
CA HIS A 7 -5.51 1.45 -3.03
C HIS A 7 -4.38 0.98 -3.94
N GLY A 8 -4.50 -0.25 -4.43
CA GLY A 8 -3.57 -0.86 -5.36
C GLY A 8 -3.89 -0.61 -6.83
N MET A 9 -3.30 -1.46 -7.67
CA MET A 9 -3.55 -1.51 -9.11
C MET A 9 -5.00 -1.91 -9.43
N ILE A 10 -5.60 -1.36 -10.49
CA ILE A 10 -6.94 -1.72 -11.01
C ILE A 10 -8.11 -1.44 -10.02
N GLU A 11 -7.82 -0.98 -8.81
CA GLU A 11 -8.81 -0.60 -7.78
C GLU A 11 -9.23 0.88 -7.89
N ASN A 12 -10.24 1.26 -7.10
CA ASN A 12 -10.64 2.65 -6.87
C ASN A 12 -11.34 2.77 -5.50
N TYR A 13 -11.66 4.00 -5.08
CA TYR A 13 -12.27 4.28 -3.77
C TYR A 13 -13.70 3.72 -3.58
N GLN A 14 -14.36 3.27 -4.64
CA GLN A 14 -15.71 2.68 -4.60
C GLN A 14 -15.67 1.18 -4.30
N ALA A 15 -14.49 0.58 -4.19
CA ALA A 15 -14.37 -0.81 -3.77
C ALA A 15 -14.98 -0.98 -2.36
N PRO A 16 -15.84 -2.00 -2.11
CA PRO A 16 -16.59 -2.11 -0.86
C PRO A 16 -15.74 -2.08 0.42
N TRP A 17 -14.48 -2.52 0.33
CA TRP A 17 -13.57 -2.55 1.46
C TRP A 17 -13.22 -1.16 2.00
N TYR A 18 -13.27 -0.10 1.17
CA TYR A 18 -13.04 1.28 1.60
C TYR A 18 -14.12 1.74 2.57
N ASP A 19 -15.39 1.55 2.21
CA ASP A 19 -16.52 1.92 3.06
C ASP A 19 -16.54 1.10 4.35
N GLN A 20 -16.23 -0.20 4.26
CA GLN A 20 -16.12 -1.07 5.43
C GLN A 20 -15.00 -0.61 6.37
N MET A 21 -13.83 -0.28 5.83
CA MET A 21 -12.68 0.17 6.61
C MET A 21 -12.94 1.55 7.24
N ARG A 22 -13.56 2.49 6.50
CA ARG A 22 -14.01 3.76 7.06
C ARG A 22 -14.95 3.53 8.23
N GLN A 23 -15.97 2.70 8.06
CA GLN A 23 -16.94 2.43 9.12
C GLN A 23 -16.26 1.83 10.36
N ALA A 24 -15.37 0.86 10.17
CA ALA A 24 -14.62 0.24 11.26
C ALA A 24 -13.77 1.26 12.06
N PHE A 25 -13.18 2.25 11.39
CA PHE A 25 -12.48 3.34 12.09
C PHE A 25 -13.45 4.26 12.83
N LEU A 26 -14.51 4.71 12.16
CA LEU A 26 -15.49 5.63 12.75
C LEU A 26 -16.31 5.02 13.90
N ASP A 27 -16.46 3.70 13.92
CA ASP A 27 -17.11 2.97 15.02
C ASP A 27 -16.24 2.90 16.29
N THR A 28 -14.92 3.09 16.15
CA THR A 28 -13.96 2.90 17.25
C THR A 28 -13.33 4.20 17.74
N GLU A 29 -13.21 5.21 16.88
CA GLU A 29 -12.60 6.50 17.20
C GLU A 29 -13.17 7.63 16.34
N ASP A 30 -13.19 8.85 16.89
CA ASP A 30 -13.41 10.05 16.09
C ASP A 30 -12.20 10.29 15.17
N SER A 31 -12.42 10.14 13.87
CA SER A 31 -11.36 10.06 12.88
C SER A 31 -11.69 10.74 11.57
N ASN A 32 -10.70 11.42 11.01
CA ASN A 32 -10.71 11.84 9.61
C ASN A 32 -10.28 10.65 8.75
N VAL A 33 -11.08 10.28 7.76
CA VAL A 33 -10.72 9.21 6.82
C VAL A 33 -10.61 9.79 5.41
N ILE A 34 -9.40 9.72 4.85
CA ILE A 34 -9.07 10.26 3.52
C ILE A 34 -8.81 9.09 2.59
N PHE A 35 -9.60 8.99 1.51
CA PHE A 35 -9.37 8.02 0.46
C PHE A 35 -8.53 8.66 -0.65
N VAL A 36 -7.45 8.00 -1.04
CA VAL A 36 -6.60 8.43 -2.16
C VAL A 36 -7.00 7.63 -3.40
N ASP A 37 -7.80 8.25 -4.26
CA ASP A 37 -8.19 7.68 -5.55
C ASP A 37 -7.19 8.06 -6.65
N TRP A 38 -6.43 7.07 -7.12
CA TRP A 38 -5.51 7.20 -8.26
C TRP A 38 -5.87 6.23 -9.38
N SER A 39 -7.15 5.83 -9.44
CA SER A 39 -7.68 4.87 -10.43
C SER A 39 -7.46 5.27 -11.89
N LYS A 40 -7.30 6.56 -12.19
CA LYS A 40 -6.99 7.03 -13.54
C LYS A 40 -5.63 6.58 -14.06
N THR A 41 -4.71 6.22 -13.18
CA THR A 41 -3.29 5.96 -13.51
C THR A 41 -2.75 4.68 -12.86
N ASN A 42 -3.61 3.84 -12.28
CA ASN A 42 -3.24 2.57 -11.66
C ASN A 42 -3.50 1.35 -12.56
N HIS A 43 -3.64 1.54 -13.85
CA HIS A 43 -3.93 0.48 -14.83
C HIS A 43 -2.68 0.10 -15.63
N PHE A 44 -2.81 -0.89 -16.51
CA PHE A 44 -1.72 -1.31 -17.40
C PHE A 44 -1.20 -0.16 -18.30
N PRO A 45 0.11 -0.15 -18.61
CA PRO A 45 1.11 -1.18 -18.28
C PRO A 45 1.57 -1.15 -16.81
N TYR A 46 1.89 -2.32 -16.24
CA TYR A 46 2.22 -2.46 -14.81
C TYR A 46 3.45 -1.63 -14.41
N THR A 47 4.43 -1.53 -15.30
CA THR A 47 5.63 -0.68 -15.16
C THR A 47 5.26 0.78 -14.96
N GLN A 48 4.28 1.28 -15.72
CA GLN A 48 3.81 2.65 -15.58
C GLN A 48 3.00 2.84 -14.29
N ALA A 49 2.12 1.91 -13.93
CA ALA A 49 1.41 1.95 -12.65
C ALA A 49 2.37 1.97 -11.46
N THR A 50 3.43 1.15 -11.53
CA THR A 50 4.53 1.11 -10.57
C THR A 50 5.22 2.48 -10.48
N ALA A 51 5.63 3.06 -11.61
CA ALA A 51 6.26 4.38 -11.63
C ALA A 51 5.33 5.48 -11.06
N ASN A 52 4.03 5.41 -11.36
CA ASN A 52 3.03 6.37 -10.89
C ASN A 52 2.88 6.39 -9.37
N THR A 53 3.22 5.31 -8.66
CA THR A 53 3.19 5.30 -7.19
C THR A 53 4.09 6.36 -6.55
N GLN A 54 5.19 6.76 -7.22
CA GLN A 54 6.03 7.86 -6.76
C GLN A 54 5.30 9.21 -6.80
N MET A 55 4.53 9.45 -7.88
CA MET A 55 3.71 10.66 -8.02
C MET A 55 2.58 10.66 -7.00
N VAL A 56 1.91 9.52 -6.80
CA VAL A 56 0.87 9.40 -5.75
C VAL A 56 1.46 9.70 -4.37
N GLY A 57 2.62 9.13 -4.04
CA GLY A 57 3.30 9.43 -2.78
C GLY A 57 3.69 10.90 -2.63
N ALA A 58 4.16 11.54 -3.71
CA ALA A 58 4.46 12.97 -3.71
C ALA A 58 3.22 13.82 -3.43
N GLU A 59 2.10 13.57 -4.11
CA GLU A 59 0.84 14.31 -3.90
C GLU A 59 0.27 14.11 -2.49
N VAL A 60 0.31 12.88 -1.97
CA VAL A 60 -0.10 12.60 -0.59
C VAL A 60 0.80 13.35 0.39
N SER A 61 2.12 13.37 0.16
CA SER A 61 3.04 14.12 1.03
C SER A 61 2.79 15.63 1.00
N LEU A 62 2.42 16.20 -0.15
CA LEU A 62 2.07 17.60 -0.29
C LEU A 62 0.83 17.95 0.53
N LEU A 63 -0.23 17.14 0.41
CA LEU A 63 -1.45 17.30 1.20
C LEU A 63 -1.17 17.21 2.70
N ILE A 64 -0.43 16.20 3.14
CA ILE A 64 -0.15 16.00 4.57
C ILE A 64 0.74 17.11 5.13
N ASN A 65 1.78 17.52 4.41
CA ASN A 65 2.63 18.63 4.84
C ASN A 65 1.83 19.95 4.92
N GLU A 66 0.89 20.19 4.00
CA GLU A 66 -0.01 21.35 4.06
C GLU A 66 -0.89 21.31 5.31
N LEU A 67 -1.48 20.15 5.63
CA LEU A 67 -2.29 19.96 6.84
C LEU A 67 -1.48 20.21 8.11
N ILE A 68 -0.22 19.75 8.15
CA ILE A 68 0.68 19.94 9.28
C ILE A 68 1.05 21.43 9.41
N ALA A 69 1.52 22.05 8.32
CA ALA A 69 2.08 23.40 8.34
C ALA A 69 1.03 24.48 8.58
N ASN A 70 -0.15 24.33 7.95
CA ASN A 70 -1.14 25.42 7.84
C ASN A 70 -2.48 25.10 8.50
N HIS A 71 -2.74 23.85 8.89
CA HIS A 71 -4.02 23.43 9.49
C HIS A 71 -3.87 22.76 10.86
N GLY A 72 -2.66 22.74 11.44
CA GLY A 72 -2.42 22.26 12.79
C GLY A 72 -2.59 20.74 12.96
N ALA A 73 -2.51 19.97 11.87
CA ALA A 73 -2.52 18.52 11.97
C ALA A 73 -1.26 18.03 12.69
N ASP A 74 -1.44 17.21 13.73
CA ASP A 74 -0.33 16.57 14.42
C ASP A 74 0.16 15.36 13.61
N PRO A 75 1.42 15.32 13.13
CA PRO A 75 1.96 14.16 12.41
C PRO A 75 1.92 12.87 13.23
N GLN A 76 1.92 12.95 14.57
CA GLN A 76 1.78 11.78 15.44
C GLN A 76 0.37 11.17 15.38
N LEU A 77 -0.61 11.92 14.88
CA LEU A 77 -1.99 11.49 14.69
C LEU A 77 -2.32 11.13 13.22
N ILE A 78 -1.29 10.90 12.39
CA ILE A 78 -1.46 10.53 10.98
C ILE A 78 -0.99 9.10 10.75
N HIS A 79 -1.88 8.28 10.17
CA HIS A 79 -1.60 6.90 9.79
C HIS A 79 -1.90 6.70 8.31
N LEU A 80 -0.87 6.33 7.54
CA LEU A 80 -1.02 5.95 6.13
C LEU A 80 -1.23 4.44 6.02
N ILE A 81 -2.19 4.01 5.21
CA ILE A 81 -2.54 2.62 4.98
C ILE A 81 -2.51 2.40 3.47
N GLY A 82 -1.66 1.51 2.99
CA GLY A 82 -1.53 1.24 1.57
C GLY A 82 -1.69 -0.24 1.25
N HIS A 83 -2.49 -0.56 0.24
CA HIS A 83 -2.69 -1.92 -0.28
C HIS A 83 -1.94 -2.13 -1.60
N SER A 84 -1.25 -3.26 -1.77
CA SER A 84 -0.57 -3.60 -3.03
C SER A 84 0.41 -2.49 -3.46
N LEU A 85 0.26 -1.91 -4.67
CA LEU A 85 1.03 -0.74 -5.13
C LEU A 85 0.88 0.50 -4.21
N GLY A 86 -0.28 0.65 -3.57
CA GLY A 86 -0.56 1.72 -2.62
C GLY A 86 0.32 1.68 -1.37
N ALA A 87 0.86 0.51 -0.99
CA ALA A 87 1.81 0.41 0.12
C ALA A 87 3.13 1.12 -0.19
N HIS A 88 3.62 1.03 -1.42
CA HIS A 88 4.81 1.74 -1.86
C HIS A 88 4.53 3.24 -2.01
N ALA A 89 3.35 3.62 -2.50
CA ALA A 89 2.91 5.02 -2.49
C ALA A 89 2.88 5.60 -1.07
N ALA A 90 2.44 4.84 -0.06
CA ALA A 90 2.50 5.24 1.34
C ALA A 90 3.94 5.42 1.85
N GLY A 91 4.87 4.55 1.48
CA GLY A 91 6.30 4.71 1.79
C GLY A 91 6.91 5.96 1.14
N TYR A 92 6.60 6.18 -0.14
CA TYR A 92 7.00 7.41 -0.84
C TYR A 92 6.43 8.67 -0.20
N ALA A 93 5.19 8.63 0.30
CA ALA A 93 4.63 9.74 1.06
C ALA A 93 5.38 9.93 2.39
N GLY A 94 5.55 8.87 3.18
CA GLY A 94 6.20 8.90 4.49
C GLY A 94 7.62 9.48 4.45
N SER A 95 8.44 9.02 3.50
CA SER A 95 9.81 9.53 3.28
C SER A 95 9.89 11.02 2.96
N ARG A 96 8.80 11.66 2.51
CA ARG A 96 8.72 13.07 2.12
C ARG A 96 8.01 13.96 3.16
N ILE A 97 7.34 13.37 4.15
CA ILE A 97 6.58 14.11 5.16
C ILE A 97 7.49 14.51 6.33
N VAL A 98 7.47 15.79 6.71
CA VAL A 98 8.27 16.34 7.81
C VAL A 98 7.39 17.22 8.69
N PRO A 99 7.27 16.94 10.01
CA PRO A 99 7.85 15.81 10.76
C PRO A 99 7.24 14.45 10.37
N ARG A 100 7.99 13.35 10.57
CA ARG A 100 7.54 11.99 10.20
C ARG A 100 6.22 11.61 10.86
N VAL A 101 5.34 11.02 10.06
CA VAL A 101 4.06 10.46 10.51
C VAL A 101 4.26 9.33 11.53
N SER A 102 3.26 9.09 12.38
CA SER A 102 3.37 8.05 13.41
C SER A 102 3.40 6.65 12.83
N ARG A 103 2.59 6.35 11.81
CA ARG A 103 2.43 4.98 11.33
C ARG A 103 2.24 4.86 9.82
N ILE A 104 2.83 3.82 9.25
CA ILE A 104 2.43 3.26 7.95
C ILE A 104 2.03 1.79 8.12
N THR A 105 0.88 1.38 7.57
CA THR A 105 0.53 -0.03 7.43
C THR A 105 0.56 -0.45 5.96
N GLY A 106 1.39 -1.44 5.64
CA GLY A 106 1.43 -2.07 4.32
C GLY A 106 0.55 -3.33 4.28
N LEU A 107 -0.51 -3.32 3.50
CA LEU A 107 -1.39 -4.46 3.28
C LEU A 107 -0.98 -5.17 1.99
N ASP A 108 -0.39 -6.36 2.12
CA ASP A 108 0.01 -7.26 1.03
C ASP A 108 0.68 -6.55 -0.15
N ARG A 109 1.87 -6.02 0.13
CA ARG A 109 2.59 -5.10 -0.75
C ARG A 109 3.04 -5.79 -2.02
N ALA A 110 2.98 -5.08 -3.14
CA ALA A 110 3.33 -5.62 -4.44
C ALA A 110 4.83 -5.98 -4.53
N GLY A 111 5.13 -7.19 -5.00
CA GLY A 111 6.52 -7.65 -5.17
C GLY A 111 7.21 -7.23 -6.46
N PRO A 112 6.59 -7.39 -7.64
CA PRO A 112 7.25 -7.08 -8.91
C PRO A 112 7.71 -5.62 -8.94
N TYR A 113 8.98 -5.42 -9.32
CA TYR A 113 9.69 -4.13 -9.39
C TYR A 113 10.05 -3.46 -8.04
N PHE A 114 9.71 -4.06 -6.90
CA PHE A 114 10.07 -3.55 -5.57
C PHE A 114 10.91 -4.54 -4.75
N GLU A 115 10.87 -5.84 -5.07
CA GLU A 115 11.66 -6.83 -4.35
C GLU A 115 13.18 -6.58 -4.52
N TRP A 116 13.93 -6.64 -3.42
CA TRP A 116 15.39 -6.49 -3.41
C TRP A 116 15.93 -5.16 -3.94
N THR A 117 15.07 -4.16 -4.07
CA THR A 117 15.48 -2.82 -4.47
C THR A 117 15.96 -2.00 -3.26
N ASP A 118 16.62 -0.88 -3.55
CA ASP A 118 17.01 0.12 -2.57
C ASP A 118 15.79 0.59 -1.73
N PRO A 119 15.93 0.81 -0.41
CA PRO A 119 14.88 1.41 0.42
C PRO A 119 14.24 2.66 -0.19
N LEU A 120 14.99 3.47 -0.93
CA LEU A 120 14.49 4.67 -1.60
C LEU A 120 13.33 4.39 -2.56
N VAL A 121 13.23 3.19 -3.12
CA VAL A 121 12.25 2.87 -4.15
C VAL A 121 11.11 1.98 -3.67
N ARG A 122 10.96 1.71 -2.36
CA ARG A 122 9.91 0.84 -1.81
C ARG A 122 9.49 1.29 -0.41
N LEU A 123 8.46 0.67 0.17
CA LEU A 123 8.17 0.84 1.59
C LEU A 123 9.34 0.29 2.43
N ASP A 124 9.72 1.05 3.45
CA ASP A 124 10.81 0.75 4.36
C ASP A 124 10.50 1.20 5.80
N PRO A 125 11.07 0.57 6.84
CA PRO A 125 10.85 0.98 8.22
C PRO A 125 11.20 2.45 8.50
N THR A 126 12.09 3.06 7.71
CA THR A 126 12.49 4.46 7.91
C THR A 126 11.43 5.48 7.49
N ASP A 127 10.40 5.07 6.75
CA ASP A 127 9.36 5.94 6.16
C ASP A 127 8.35 6.50 7.19
N ALA A 128 8.28 5.92 8.39
CA ALA A 128 7.46 6.41 9.48
C ALA A 128 8.08 6.08 10.85
N GLN A 129 7.49 6.59 11.94
CA GLN A 129 7.94 6.21 13.28
C GLN A 129 7.67 4.74 13.59
N PHE A 130 6.60 4.18 13.02
CA PHE A 130 6.29 2.76 13.09
C PHE A 130 5.75 2.28 11.74
N VAL A 131 6.17 1.10 11.32
CA VAL A 131 5.74 0.50 10.05
C VAL A 131 5.35 -0.93 10.35
N ASP A 132 4.12 -1.30 10.08
CA ASP A 132 3.65 -2.68 10.19
C ASP A 132 3.14 -3.21 8.87
N VAL A 133 3.42 -4.47 8.59
CA VAL A 133 3.12 -5.07 7.30
C VAL A 133 2.34 -6.35 7.52
N ILE A 134 1.30 -6.57 6.72
CA ILE A 134 0.54 -7.81 6.71
C ILE A 134 0.75 -8.47 5.35
N HIS A 135 1.29 -9.68 5.36
CA HIS A 135 1.59 -10.47 4.17
C HIS A 135 0.52 -11.54 3.99
N THR A 136 -0.16 -11.57 2.85
CA THR A 136 -1.24 -12.54 2.60
C THR A 136 -1.09 -13.36 1.33
N ASP A 137 -0.31 -12.87 0.34
CA ASP A 137 -0.08 -13.54 -0.95
C ASP A 137 1.41 -13.53 -1.36
N GLY A 138 2.30 -13.83 -0.41
CA GLY A 138 3.74 -13.80 -0.58
C GLY A 138 4.35 -14.96 -1.41
N GLN A 139 3.56 -15.69 -2.20
CA GLN A 139 4.13 -16.82 -2.95
C GLN A 139 5.21 -16.34 -3.93
N ARG A 140 6.37 -17.03 -3.96
CA ARG A 140 7.51 -16.62 -4.81
C ARG A 140 7.06 -16.48 -6.27
N HIS A 141 7.60 -15.52 -7.01
CA HIS A 141 7.22 -15.20 -8.41
C HIS A 141 7.23 -16.37 -9.42
N VAL A 142 7.85 -17.50 -9.09
CA VAL A 142 7.80 -18.75 -9.91
C VAL A 142 6.56 -19.61 -9.59
N GLN A 143 5.86 -19.32 -8.51
CA GLN A 143 4.75 -20.06 -7.90
C GLN A 143 3.59 -19.13 -7.50
N LEU A 144 3.24 -18.17 -8.35
CA LEU A 144 1.90 -17.57 -8.40
C LEU A 144 1.55 -16.43 -7.41
N GLY A 145 2.48 -15.84 -6.63
CA GLY A 145 2.13 -14.75 -5.69
C GLY A 145 2.45 -13.34 -6.22
N LEU A 146 1.61 -12.37 -5.84
CA LEU A 146 1.79 -10.95 -6.14
C LEU A 146 2.38 -10.15 -4.96
N GLY A 147 2.34 -10.71 -3.75
CA GLY A 147 2.85 -10.10 -2.52
C GLY A 147 4.34 -10.37 -2.27
N LEU A 148 4.99 -9.50 -1.50
CA LEU A 148 6.34 -9.70 -0.97
C LEU A 148 6.33 -10.57 0.29
N LEU A 149 7.30 -11.46 0.50
CA LEU A 149 7.57 -12.05 1.83
C LEU A 149 8.68 -11.33 2.59
N GLN A 150 9.46 -10.51 1.90
CA GLN A 150 10.57 -9.78 2.49
C GLN A 150 10.06 -8.92 3.66
N PRO A 151 10.64 -9.06 4.88
CA PRO A 151 10.26 -8.24 6.01
C PRO A 151 10.77 -6.82 5.75
N LEU A 152 9.85 -5.86 5.66
CA LEU A 152 10.23 -4.45 5.49
C LEU A 152 9.37 -3.53 6.36
N GLY A 153 8.83 -4.05 7.46
CA GLY A 153 8.27 -3.28 8.54
C GLY A 153 9.19 -3.27 9.75
N HIS A 154 8.79 -2.51 10.77
CA HIS A 154 9.23 -2.76 12.14
C HIS A 154 8.62 -4.06 12.68
N VAL A 155 7.40 -4.38 12.24
CA VAL A 155 6.71 -5.64 12.52
C VAL A 155 6.07 -6.16 11.23
N ASP A 156 6.33 -7.41 10.90
CA ASP A 156 5.76 -8.09 9.74
C ASP A 156 4.92 -9.28 10.20
N PHE A 157 3.65 -9.31 9.82
CA PHE A 157 2.67 -10.33 10.15
C PHE A 157 2.44 -11.25 8.96
N TYR A 158 2.46 -12.56 9.20
CA TYR A 158 2.26 -13.58 8.18
C TYR A 158 1.06 -14.48 8.52
N PRO A 159 -0.19 -13.98 8.44
CA PRO A 159 -1.38 -14.79 8.61
C PRO A 159 -1.34 -16.03 7.73
N ASN A 160 -1.57 -17.20 8.31
CA ASN A 160 -1.54 -18.49 7.61
C ASN A 160 -0.21 -18.72 6.86
N GLY A 161 0.90 -18.23 7.41
CA GLY A 161 2.23 -18.30 6.80
C GLY A 161 2.50 -17.23 5.74
N GLY A 162 1.54 -16.35 5.46
CA GLY A 162 1.64 -15.27 4.48
C GLY A 162 1.59 -15.74 3.03
N LEU A 163 1.05 -16.94 2.78
CA LEU A 163 1.05 -17.60 1.47
C LEU A 163 -0.36 -17.84 0.92
N GLU A 164 -1.08 -18.80 1.50
CA GLU A 164 -2.44 -19.16 1.07
C GLU A 164 -3.42 -18.87 2.20
N GLN A 165 -4.35 -17.95 1.95
CA GLN A 165 -5.38 -17.64 2.93
C GLN A 165 -6.55 -18.65 2.82
N PRO A 166 -7.06 -19.17 3.95
CA PRO A 166 -8.21 -20.07 3.94
C PRO A 166 -9.38 -19.48 3.14
N GLN A 167 -10.06 -20.31 2.35
CA GLN A 167 -11.23 -19.95 1.54
C GLN A 167 -10.95 -19.05 0.32
N CYS A 168 -9.71 -18.59 0.12
CA CYS A 168 -9.31 -17.99 -1.17
C CYS A 168 -9.19 -19.08 -2.24
N PRO A 169 -9.74 -18.88 -3.45
CA PRO A 169 -9.55 -19.82 -4.55
C PRO A 169 -8.08 -19.86 -4.96
N LYS A 170 -7.53 -21.07 -5.16
CA LYS A 170 -6.16 -21.19 -5.69
C LYS A 170 -6.09 -20.59 -7.09
N MET A 171 -5.12 -19.71 -7.33
CA MET A 171 -4.85 -19.26 -8.68
C MET A 171 -4.47 -20.47 -9.55
N THR A 172 -5.24 -20.68 -10.62
CA THR A 172 -4.95 -21.75 -11.59
C THR A 172 -3.92 -21.25 -12.61
N GLY A 173 -3.15 -22.16 -13.20
CA GLY A 173 -2.10 -21.79 -14.18
C GLY A 173 -2.59 -20.97 -15.38
N LYS A 174 -3.87 -21.08 -15.77
CA LYS A 174 -4.46 -20.25 -16.83
C LYS A 174 -4.64 -18.79 -16.42
N ILE A 175 -5.15 -18.55 -15.21
CA ILE A 175 -5.35 -17.21 -14.66
C ILE A 175 -3.99 -16.54 -14.43
N TRP A 176 -3.03 -17.29 -13.90
CA TRP A 176 -1.66 -16.81 -13.74
C TRP A 176 -1.00 -16.42 -15.05
N ASN A 177 -1.08 -17.26 -16.08
CA ASN A 177 -0.49 -16.95 -17.37
C ASN A 177 -1.10 -15.66 -17.97
N ALA A 178 -2.40 -15.43 -17.75
CA ALA A 178 -3.03 -14.18 -18.16
C ALA A 178 -2.53 -12.97 -17.36
N ILE A 179 -2.35 -13.13 -16.03
CA ILE A 179 -1.78 -12.08 -15.17
C ILE A 179 -0.34 -11.78 -15.56
N ILE A 180 0.52 -12.78 -15.66
CA ILE A 180 1.92 -12.63 -16.09
C ILE A 180 2.01 -12.01 -17.48
N HIS A 181 1.14 -12.41 -18.41
CA HIS A 181 1.10 -11.79 -19.73
C HIS A 181 0.70 -10.31 -19.64
N ALA A 182 -0.24 -9.95 -18.78
CA ALA A 182 -0.62 -8.55 -18.57
C ALA A 182 0.50 -7.76 -17.86
N LEU A 183 1.21 -8.36 -16.91
CA LEU A 183 2.36 -7.75 -16.22
C LEU A 183 3.56 -7.55 -17.16
N ASN A 184 3.78 -8.48 -18.10
CA ASN A 184 4.96 -8.50 -18.98
C ASN A 184 4.73 -7.92 -20.38
N ASN A 185 3.48 -7.77 -20.83
CA ASN A 185 3.20 -7.10 -22.09
C ASN A 185 3.05 -5.60 -21.86
N GLU A 186 4.09 -4.89 -22.30
CA GLU A 186 4.08 -3.46 -22.63
C GLU A 186 3.08 -3.12 -23.74
#